data_AF-A0A7W4V7U6-F1
#
_entry.id   AF-A0A7W4V7U6-F1
#
_cell.length_a   1.000
_cell.length_b   1.000
_cell.length_c   1.000
_cell.angle_alpha   90.00
_cell.angle_beta   90.00
_cell.angle_gamma   90.00
#
_symmetry.space_group_name_H-M   'P 1'
#
loop_
_entity.id
_entity.type
_entity.pdbx_description
1 polymer ?
#
loop_
_entity_poly.entity_id
_entity_poly.type
_entity_poly.pdbx_seq_one_letter_code
_entity_poly.pdbx_strand_id
1 'polypeptide(L)' 'MKTYVRIDGGVVVELIRPMVDEEGKDVPIEARYHPDFVAALVDVTDVTPTPVQGDVYADGEFMKPEPLQESGA' A
#
# COMPACT_ATOMS: atom_id res chain seq x y z
N MET A 1 -7.83 -0.25 12.48
CA MET A 1 -6.40 -0.25 12.12
C MET A 1 -6.32 0.03 10.63
N LYS A 2 -5.64 1.11 10.24
CA LYS A 2 -5.58 1.52 8.84
C LYS A 2 -4.36 0.96 8.14
N THR A 3 -4.55 0.52 6.91
CA THR A 3 -3.47 0.06 6.02
C THR A 3 -3.38 1.02 4.86
N TYR A 4 -2.16 1.44 4.54
CA TYR A 4 -1.91 2.35 3.44
C TYR A 4 -0.91 1.75 2.47
N VAL A 5 -0.95 2.20 1.22
CA VAL A 5 0.10 1.94 0.25
C VAL A 5 0.65 3.25 -0.30
N ARG A 6 1.93 3.24 -0.66
CA ARG A 6 2.52 4.27 -1.50
C ARG A 6 2.54 3.77 -2.94
N ILE A 7 2.07 4.61 -3.84
CA ILE A 7 2.04 4.33 -5.28
C ILE A 7 3.01 5.28 -5.98
N ASP A 8 3.85 4.73 -6.85
CA ASP A 8 4.77 5.49 -7.69
C ASP A 8 4.67 4.94 -9.11
N GLY A 9 4.44 5.80 -10.11
CA GLY A 9 4.29 5.38 -11.50
C GLY A 9 3.16 4.36 -11.76
N GLY A 10 2.11 4.36 -10.93
CA GLY A 10 1.02 3.38 -11.01
C GLY A 10 1.35 2.01 -10.42
N VAL A 11 2.43 1.89 -9.64
CA VAL A 11 2.83 0.65 -8.98
C VAL A 11 2.92 0.86 -7.47
N VAL A 12 2.43 -0.11 -6.70
CA VAL A 12 2.59 -0.14 -5.24
C VAL A 12 4.05 -0.38 -4.91
N VAL A 13 4.72 0.64 -4.40
CA VAL A 13 6.14 0.58 -4.04
C VAL A 13 6.35 0.29 -2.55
N GLU A 14 5.34 0.53 -1.71
CA GLU A 14 5.44 0.30 -0.28
C GLU A 14 4.08 0.00 0.35
N LEU A 15 4.04 -0.99 1.25
CA LEU A 15 2.87 -1.32 2.08
C LEU A 15 3.12 -0.85 3.52
N ILE A 16 2.32 0.10 3.97
CA ILE A 16 2.42 0.68 5.30
C ILE A 16 1.40 0.00 6.21
N ARG A 17 1.91 -0.89 7.06
CA ARG A 17 1.09 -1.65 8.00
C ARG A 17 0.62 -0.78 9.19
N PRO A 18 -0.50 -1.17 9.82
CA PRO A 18 -0.90 -0.61 11.11
C PRO A 18 0.23 -0.73 12.13
N MET A 19 0.33 0.26 13.01
CA MET A 19 1.29 0.27 14.11
C MET A 19 0.54 0.62 15.39
N VAL A 20 0.94 -0.04 16.48
CA VAL A 20 0.45 0.25 17.83
C VAL A 20 1.59 0.72 18.72
N ASP A 21 1.27 1.52 19.73
CA ASP A 21 2.21 1.94 20.77
C ASP A 21 2.42 0.86 21.83
N GLU A 22 3.20 1.18 22.88
CA GLU A 22 3.50 0.27 23.99
C GLU A 22 2.25 -0.13 24.80
N GLU A 23 1.17 0.65 24.70
CA GLU A 23 -0.13 0.39 25.35
C GLU A 23 -1.10 -0.36 24.41
N GLY A 24 -0.68 -0.67 23.18
CA GLY A 24 -1.49 -1.38 22.18
C GLY A 24 -2.47 -0.49 21.44
N LYS A 25 -2.35 0.84 21.53
CA LYS A 25 -3.23 1.79 20.85
C LYS A 25 -2.72 2.12 19.45
N ASP A 26 -3.64 2.26 18.50
CA ASP A 26 -3.35 2.64 17.11
C ASP A 26 -2.58 3.97 17.05
N VAL A 27 -1.44 3.95 16.38
CA VAL A 27 -0.64 5.14 16.10
C VAL A 27 -1.03 5.68 14.73
N PRO A 28 -1.67 6.87 14.66
CA PRO A 28 -2.14 7.43 13.41
C PRO A 28 -0.96 7.71 12.47
N ILE A 29 -1.19 7.58 11.16
CA ILE A 29 -0.14 7.72 10.15
C ILE A 29 0.52 9.12 10.17
N GLU A 30 -0.26 10.14 10.51
CA GLU A 30 0.17 11.54 10.66
C GLU A 30 1.16 11.74 11.82
N ALA A 31 1.14 10.86 12.83
CA ALA A 31 2.11 10.87 13.92
C ALA A 31 3.39 10.08 13.59
N ARG A 32 3.39 9.30 12.49
CA ARG A 32 4.47 8.38 12.11
C ARG A 32 5.37 8.95 11.01
N TYR A 33 4.81 9.75 10.10
CA TYR A 33 5.50 10.23 8.90
C TYR A 33 5.24 11.71 8.65
N HIS A 34 6.12 12.34 7.86
CA HIS A 34 5.97 13.72 7.43
C HIS A 34 4.67 13.90 6.62
N PRO A 35 3.94 15.03 6.76
CA PRO A 35 2.66 15.26 6.06
C PRO A 35 2.76 15.10 4.54
N ASP A 36 3.88 15.51 3.92
CA ASP A 36 4.08 15.32 2.48
C ASP A 36 4.10 13.84 2.07
N PHE A 37 4.66 12.98 2.93
CA PHE A 37 4.64 11.54 2.70
C PHE A 37 3.23 10.98 2.89
N VAL A 38 2.54 11.39 3.97
CA VAL A 38 1.16 10.96 4.26
C VAL A 38 0.20 11.34 3.13
N ALA A 39 0.36 12.53 2.54
CA ALA A 39 -0.44 12.99 1.41
C ALA A 39 -0.25 12.15 0.14
N ALA A 40 0.88 11.44 0.01
CA ALA A 40 1.16 10.53 -1.10
C ALA A 40 0.66 9.09 -0.86
N LEU A 41 0.04 8.81 0.29
CA LEU A 41 -0.46 7.48 0.64
C LEU A 41 -1.92 7.30 0.23
N VAL A 42 -2.27 6.08 -0.18
CA VAL A 42 -3.62 5.65 -0.48
C VAL A 42 -4.13 4.74 0.64
N ASP A 43 -5.30 5.05 1.20
CA ASP A 43 -5.99 4.20 2.18
C ASP A 43 -6.53 2.95 1.48
N VAL A 44 -6.06 1.79 1.88
CA VAL A 44 -6.46 0.48 1.34
C VAL A 44 -7.08 -0.41 2.41
N THR A 45 -7.58 0.18 3.50
CA THR A 45 -8.10 -0.56 4.66
C THR A 45 -9.26 -1.50 4.29
N ASP A 46 -10.09 -1.10 3.34
CA ASP A 46 -11.26 -1.88 2.88
C ASP A 46 -11.02 -2.62 1.54
N VAL A 47 -9.81 -2.49 0.98
CA VAL A 47 -9.48 -3.12 -0.31
C VAL A 47 -9.17 -4.60 -0.10
N THR A 48 -9.91 -5.45 -0.80
CA THR A 48 -9.76 -6.91 -0.76
C THR A 48 -9.59 -7.48 -2.17
N PRO A 49 -8.51 -8.24 -2.46
CA PRO A 49 -7.40 -8.55 -1.56
C PRO A 49 -6.56 -7.31 -1.23
N THR A 50 -5.94 -7.29 -0.05
CA THR A 50 -5.04 -6.19 0.32
C THR A 50 -3.88 -6.12 -0.66
N PRO A 51 -3.62 -4.97 -1.29
CA PRO A 51 -2.53 -4.84 -2.25
C PRO A 51 -1.17 -5.03 -1.57
N VAL A 52 -0.23 -5.59 -2.32
CA VAL A 52 1.15 -5.80 -1.89
C VAL A 52 2.13 -5.04 -2.76
N GLN A 53 3.37 -4.94 -2.29
CA GLN A 53 4.45 -4.34 -3.08
C GLN A 53 4.59 -5.05 -4.44
N GLY A 54 4.61 -4.27 -5.52
CA GLY A 54 4.65 -4.75 -6.89
C GLY A 54 3.29 -4.83 -7.60
N ASP A 55 2.16 -4.69 -6.88
CA ASP A 55 0.84 -4.61 -7.51
C ASP A 55 0.70 -3.32 -8.33
N VAL A 56 -0.01 -3.43 -9.45
CA VAL A 56 -0.29 -2.30 -10.36
C VAL A 56 -1.61 -1.66 -9.96
N TYR A 57 -1.63 -0.33 -9.88
CA TYR A 57 -2.82 0.46 -9.68
C TYR A 57 -3.20 1.17 -10.99
N ALA A 58 -4.29 0.73 -11.61
CA ALA A 58 -4.83 1.32 -12.83
C ALA A 58 -6.36 1.35 -12.76
N ASP A 59 -6.98 2.39 -13.32
CA ASP A 59 -8.44 2.59 -13.34
C ASP A 59 -9.14 2.48 -11.97
N GLY A 60 -8.42 2.77 -10.88
CA GLY A 60 -8.96 2.67 -9.53
C GLY A 60 -8.88 1.28 -8.91
N GLU A 61 -8.32 0.31 -9.62
CA GLU A 61 -8.21 -1.10 -9.20
C GLU A 61 -6.75 -1.52 -8.96
N PHE A 62 -6.55 -2.41 -8.00
CA PHE A 62 -5.26 -3.04 -7.73
C PHE A 62 -5.20 -4.40 -8.41
N MET A 63 -4.25 -4.57 -9.32
CA MET A 63 -4.03 -5.80 -10.07
C MET A 63 -2.68 -6.39 -9.69
N LYS A 64 -2.61 -7.71 -9.54
CA LYS A 64 -1.32 -8.37 -9.45
C LYS A 64 -0.55 -8.19 -10.75
N PRO A 65 0.77 -7.98 -10.70
CA PRO A 65 1.57 -8.04 -11.92
C PRO A 65 1.39 -9.43 -12.51
N GLU A 66 1.11 -9.50 -13.82
CA GLU A 66 1.13 -10.78 -14.50
C GLU A 66 2.50 -11.42 -14.23
N PRO A 67 2.56 -12.70 -13.81
CA PRO A 67 3.85 -13.38 -13.76
C PRO A 67 4.46 -13.21 -15.14
N LEU A 68 5.77 -12.91 -15.21
CA LEU A 68 6.50 -13.01 -16.48
C LEU A 68 6.12 -14.37 -17.06
N GLN A 69 5.27 -14.40 -18.09
CA GLN A 69 5.12 -15.60 -18.89
C GLN A 69 6.51 -15.83 -19.41
N GLU A 70 7.21 -16.80 -18.85
CA GLU A 70 8.40 -17.37 -19.45
C GLU A 70 7.95 -17.78 -20.86
N SER A 71 8.19 -16.91 -21.83
CA SER A 71 7.91 -17.18 -23.23
C SER A 71 8.79 -18.38 -23.54
N GLY A 72 8.16 -19.56 -23.58
CA GLY A 72 8.84 -20.82 -23.74
C GLY A 72 9.87 -20.73 -24.86
N ALA A 73 11.11 -21.01 -24.50
CA ALA A 73 12.18 -21.29 -25.46
C ALA A 73 12.12 -22.76 -25.86
#